data_AF-A0A1C6JLS8-F1
#
_entry.id   AF-A0A1C6JLS8-F1
#
_cell.length_a   1.000
_cell.length_b   1.000
_cell.length_c   1.000
_cell.angle_alpha   90.00
_cell.angle_beta   90.00
_cell.angle_gamma   90.00
#
_symmetry.space_group_name_H-M   'P 1'
#
loop_
_entity.id
_entity.type
_entity.pdbx_description
1 polymer ?
#
loop_
_entity_poly.entity_id
_entity_poly.type
_entity_poly.pdbx_seq_one_letter_code
_entity_poly.pdbx_strand_id
1 'polypeptide(L)'
;MCTRFVYRGDDIITGFNFEIDLAVWNHKIITEKDRFYIGILRPDGMRHSYHGVNRNGNVGTLLYVHGNPEGAYQDFKGCMTIADLTEQFVQAKISFDDALQIVQEQKIVYAPDATMQAMLSDQQGRTLIVEPGIGWREGDGRYSLITNYSILAPESTMPFLVPGDDRYERTAQLLNTYGKQFTVSDAFSVLQAVRQEGIWATRVSFVYSAKEHAVYYVENNHFSLIKRYEFS
;
A
#
# COMPACT_ATOMS: atom_id res chain seq x y z
N MET A 1 -7.40 -4.60 -6.99
CA MET A 1 -7.46 -3.13 -7.08
C MET A 1 -7.25 -2.59 -5.68
N CYS A 2 -6.59 -1.45 -5.47
CA CYS A 2 -6.36 -0.90 -4.13
C CYS A 2 -6.30 0.62 -4.18
N THR A 3 -6.47 1.29 -3.04
CA THR A 3 -6.20 2.72 -2.85
C THR A 3 -5.30 2.91 -1.63
N ARG A 4 -4.20 3.68 -1.77
CA ARG A 4 -3.23 3.90 -0.69
C ARG A 4 -2.86 5.38 -0.62
N PHE A 5 -2.94 5.97 0.58
CA PHE A 5 -2.42 7.32 0.80
C PHE A 5 -1.67 7.48 2.13
N VAL A 6 -0.63 8.32 2.13
CA VAL A 6 0.06 8.84 3.33
C VAL A 6 -0.28 10.32 3.43
N TYR A 7 -0.78 10.78 4.57
CA TYR A 7 -1.09 12.17 4.84
C TYR A 7 -0.17 12.72 5.94
N ARG A 8 0.43 13.88 5.69
CA ARG A 8 1.44 14.52 6.55
C ARG A 8 0.85 15.77 7.21
N GLY A 9 0.08 15.55 8.27
CA GLY A 9 -0.54 16.60 9.08
C GLY A 9 0.20 16.79 10.41
N ASP A 10 -0.54 17.14 11.46
CA ASP A 10 -0.06 17.11 12.85
C ASP A 10 0.17 15.65 13.34
N ASP A 11 -0.42 14.68 12.63
CA ASP A 11 -0.14 13.26 12.70
C ASP A 11 0.24 12.75 11.30
N ILE A 12 1.03 11.67 11.26
CA ILE A 12 1.29 10.92 10.04
C ILE A 12 0.25 9.82 9.97
N ILE A 13 -0.69 9.98 9.03
CA ILE A 13 -1.79 9.04 8.85
C ILE A 13 -1.65 8.31 7.53
N THR A 14 -1.66 7.00 7.60
CA THR A 14 -1.64 6.13 6.43
C THR A 14 -2.99 5.45 6.29
N GLY A 15 -3.65 5.60 5.14
CA GLY A 15 -4.88 4.89 4.80
C GLY A 15 -4.69 3.91 3.64
N PHE A 16 -5.33 2.75 3.73
CA PHE A 16 -5.32 1.73 2.69
C PHE A 16 -6.68 1.05 2.54
N ASN A 17 -7.18 0.95 1.31
CA ASN A 17 -8.23 0.01 0.94
C ASN A 17 -7.62 -1.16 0.18
N PHE A 18 -7.87 -2.37 0.66
CA PHE A 18 -7.48 -3.62 0.05
C PHE A 18 -8.68 -4.21 -0.70
N GLU A 19 -8.67 -4.11 -2.03
CA GLU A 19 -9.77 -4.62 -2.86
C GLU A 19 -9.34 -5.87 -3.65
N ILE A 20 -9.99 -6.99 -3.34
CA ILE A 20 -9.54 -8.30 -3.80
C ILE A 20 -10.70 -9.23 -4.09
N ASP A 21 -10.53 -10.04 -5.13
CA ASP A 21 -11.42 -11.15 -5.46
C ASP A 21 -11.11 -12.37 -4.58
N LEU A 22 -12.08 -12.74 -3.75
CA LEU A 22 -11.98 -13.87 -2.83
C LEU A 22 -12.07 -15.24 -3.53
N ALA A 23 -12.51 -15.28 -4.79
CA ALA A 23 -12.47 -16.50 -5.60
C ALA A 23 -11.03 -16.87 -5.98
N VAL A 24 -10.13 -15.88 -6.02
CA VAL A 24 -8.73 -16.05 -6.43
C VAL A 24 -7.79 -16.03 -5.23
N TRP A 25 -8.05 -15.16 -4.25
CA TRP A 25 -7.09 -14.89 -3.19
C TRP A 25 -7.65 -15.15 -1.80
N ASN A 26 -6.91 -15.92 -1.02
CA ASN A 26 -7.21 -16.17 0.38
C ASN A 26 -6.38 -15.24 1.28
N HIS A 27 -7.05 -14.32 1.97
CA HIS A 27 -6.42 -13.38 2.90
C HIS A 27 -6.91 -13.58 4.33
N LYS A 28 -6.12 -13.13 5.31
CA LYS A 28 -6.50 -13.07 6.71
C LYS A 28 -5.76 -11.91 7.38
N ILE A 29 -6.45 -11.16 8.24
CA ILE A 29 -5.78 -10.18 9.10
C ILE A 29 -4.99 -10.91 10.19
N ILE A 30 -3.72 -10.55 10.35
CA ILE A 30 -2.83 -11.12 11.35
C ILE A 30 -2.26 -9.98 12.19
N THR A 31 -2.32 -10.19 13.50
CA THR A 31 -1.73 -9.31 14.52
C THR A 31 -0.69 -10.11 15.29
N GLU A 32 0.55 -9.65 15.26
CA GLU A 32 1.71 -10.18 15.98
C GLU A 32 2.30 -9.05 16.82
N LYS A 33 3.14 -9.38 17.80
CA LYS A 33 3.76 -8.41 18.73
C LYS A 33 4.26 -7.13 18.04
N ASP A 34 4.96 -7.30 16.92
CA ASP A 34 5.63 -6.18 16.24
C ASP A 34 4.94 -5.79 14.93
N ARG A 35 3.86 -6.45 14.52
CA ARG A 35 3.27 -6.26 13.18
C ARG A 35 1.75 -6.48 13.12
N PHE A 36 1.09 -5.62 12.36
CA PHE A 36 -0.25 -5.82 11.82
C PHE A 36 -0.14 -6.02 10.31
N TYR A 37 -0.77 -7.03 9.72
CA TYR A 37 -0.76 -7.19 8.26
C TYR A 37 -1.96 -7.98 7.72
N ILE A 38 -2.24 -7.76 6.44
CA ILE A 38 -3.15 -8.57 5.65
C ILE A 38 -2.33 -9.70 5.03
N GLY A 39 -2.40 -10.88 5.65
CA GLY A 39 -1.65 -12.07 5.23
C GLY A 39 -2.30 -12.77 4.04
N ILE A 40 -1.70 -12.67 2.86
CA ILE A 40 -2.13 -13.38 1.65
C ILE A 40 -1.49 -14.77 1.63
N LEU A 41 -2.31 -15.82 1.55
CA LEU A 41 -1.83 -17.20 1.41
C LEU A 41 -1.24 -17.40 0.01
N ARG A 42 0.01 -17.85 -0.04
CA ARG A 42 0.76 -18.09 -1.28
C ARG A 42 0.94 -19.60 -1.53
N PRO A 43 1.36 -20.02 -2.73
CA PRO A 43 1.50 -21.44 -3.08
C PRO A 43 2.48 -22.24 -2.20
N ASP A 44 3.40 -21.56 -1.50
CA ASP A 44 4.30 -22.15 -0.51
C ASP A 44 3.62 -22.51 0.82
N GLY A 45 2.32 -22.21 0.96
CA GLY A 45 1.53 -22.49 2.16
C GLY A 45 1.67 -21.43 3.26
N MET A 46 2.44 -20.36 3.02
CA MET A 46 2.65 -19.28 3.98
C MET A 46 1.76 -18.07 3.71
N ARG A 47 1.47 -17.30 4.76
CA ARG A 47 0.78 -16.01 4.66
C ARG A 47 1.81 -14.90 4.66
N HIS A 48 1.95 -14.24 3.51
CA HIS A 48 2.93 -13.17 3.33
C HIS A 48 2.39 -11.80 3.70
N SER A 49 3.29 -10.96 4.18
CA SER A 49 3.04 -9.64 4.77
C SER A 49 3.25 -8.50 3.77
N TYR A 50 2.63 -8.59 2.58
CA TYR A 50 2.76 -7.59 1.52
C TYR A 50 2.00 -6.28 1.78
N HIS A 51 1.05 -6.29 2.72
CA HIS A 51 0.28 -5.13 3.13
C HIS A 51 0.25 -5.09 4.65
N GLY A 52 1.02 -4.21 5.27
CA GLY A 52 1.13 -4.23 6.72
C GLY A 52 1.88 -3.06 7.30
N VAL A 53 1.79 -2.98 8.61
CA VAL A 53 2.36 -1.97 9.48
C VAL A 53 3.24 -2.69 10.50
N ASN A 54 4.47 -2.24 10.65
CA ASN A 54 5.35 -2.65 11.71
C ASN A 54 5.24 -1.67 12.89
N ARG A 55 5.56 -2.15 14.09
CA ARG A 55 5.70 -1.36 15.30
C ARG A 55 6.65 -0.17 15.13
N ASN A 56 7.71 -0.27 14.32
CA ASN A 56 8.58 0.88 14.06
C ASN A 56 7.96 1.97 13.16
N GLY A 57 6.70 1.79 12.75
CA GLY A 57 5.93 2.68 11.87
C GLY A 57 6.19 2.50 10.38
N ASN A 58 6.97 1.50 9.97
CA ASN A 58 7.05 1.10 8.57
C ASN A 58 5.69 0.58 8.10
N VAL A 59 5.19 1.14 7.00
CA VAL A 59 4.01 0.67 6.30
C VAL A 59 4.36 0.35 4.86
N GLY A 60 4.16 -0.89 4.45
CA GLY A 60 4.36 -1.34 3.06
C GLY A 60 3.05 -1.87 2.49
N THR A 61 2.78 -1.54 1.24
CA THR A 61 1.62 -2.08 0.49
C THR A 61 1.98 -2.31 -0.97
N LEU A 62 1.62 -3.49 -1.49
CA LEU A 62 1.56 -3.75 -2.94
C LEU A 62 0.21 -3.35 -3.53
N LEU A 63 0.20 -2.85 -4.75
CA LEU A 63 -1.01 -2.59 -5.52
C LEU A 63 -0.81 -3.11 -6.94
N TYR A 64 -1.85 -3.71 -7.51
CA TYR A 64 -1.83 -4.08 -8.92
C TYR A 64 -1.52 -2.86 -9.79
N VAL A 65 -0.65 -3.05 -10.78
CA VAL A 65 -0.41 -2.11 -11.89
C VAL A 65 -0.29 -2.93 -13.17
N HIS A 66 -0.71 -2.36 -14.30
CA HIS A 66 -0.47 -3.02 -15.59
C HIS A 66 1.04 -3.11 -15.83
N GLY A 67 1.52 -4.32 -16.17
CA GLY A 67 2.95 -4.61 -16.19
C GLY A 67 3.72 -3.92 -17.31
N ASN A 68 4.92 -3.44 -16.98
CA ASN A 68 5.92 -2.99 -17.95
C ASN A 68 6.90 -4.14 -18.28
N PRO A 69 7.17 -4.44 -19.57
CA PRO A 69 8.13 -5.49 -19.94
C PRO A 69 9.53 -5.38 -19.29
N GLU A 70 10.02 -4.16 -19.05
CA GLU A 70 11.32 -3.92 -18.40
C GLU A 70 11.35 -4.35 -16.93
N GLY A 71 10.17 -4.42 -16.31
CA GLY A 71 9.96 -4.90 -14.95
C GLY A 71 9.72 -6.41 -14.86
N ALA A 72 9.73 -7.15 -15.97
CA ALA A 72 9.50 -8.59 -15.98
C ALA A 72 10.43 -9.33 -15.00
N TYR A 73 9.92 -10.41 -14.40
CA TYR A 73 10.67 -11.22 -13.44
C TYR A 73 12.00 -11.69 -14.03
N GLN A 74 13.06 -11.48 -13.27
CA GLN A 74 14.42 -11.90 -13.60
C GLN A 74 15.08 -12.42 -12.31
N ASP A 75 15.79 -13.54 -12.42
CA ASP A 75 16.47 -14.21 -11.31
C ASP A 75 17.98 -14.20 -11.55
N PHE A 76 18.61 -13.05 -11.28
CA PHE A 76 20.06 -12.91 -11.31
C PHE A 76 20.55 -11.95 -10.22
N LYS A 77 21.86 -11.97 -9.95
CA LYS A 77 22.49 -11.14 -8.93
C LYS A 77 22.26 -9.64 -9.19
N GLY A 78 21.70 -8.94 -8.21
CA GLY A 78 21.37 -7.51 -8.32
C GLY A 78 19.92 -7.25 -8.78
N CYS A 79 19.09 -8.27 -8.87
CA CYS A 79 17.64 -8.14 -8.91
C CYS A 79 17.01 -8.39 -7.55
N MET A 80 15.93 -7.66 -7.25
CA MET A 80 15.04 -7.92 -6.12
C MET A 80 13.59 -7.82 -6.59
N THR A 81 12.73 -8.73 -6.15
CA THR A 81 11.31 -8.59 -6.46
C THR A 81 10.70 -7.46 -5.63
N ILE A 82 9.73 -6.76 -6.20
CA ILE A 82 8.94 -5.74 -5.50
C ILE A 82 8.22 -6.32 -4.26
N ALA A 83 7.85 -7.61 -4.33
CA ALA A 83 7.21 -8.32 -3.24
C ALA A 83 8.18 -8.55 -2.07
N ASP A 84 9.41 -9.00 -2.35
CA ASP A 84 10.45 -9.17 -1.33
C ASP A 84 10.84 -7.84 -0.70
N LEU A 85 11.00 -6.79 -1.50
CA LEU A 85 11.31 -5.45 -1.01
C LEU A 85 10.25 -4.99 -0.01
N THR A 86 8.98 -5.08 -0.42
CA THR A 86 7.85 -4.64 0.39
C THR A 86 7.69 -5.48 1.65
N GLU A 87 7.79 -6.81 1.52
CA GLU A 87 7.68 -7.70 2.65
C GLU A 87 8.79 -7.41 3.66
N GLN A 88 10.07 -7.43 3.25
CA GLN A 88 11.19 -7.15 4.15
C GLN A 88 11.04 -5.81 4.88
N PHE A 89 10.50 -4.79 4.21
CA PHE A 89 10.20 -3.50 4.83
C PHE A 89 9.12 -3.60 5.92
N VAL A 90 8.00 -4.31 5.65
CA VAL A 90 6.94 -4.59 6.64
C VAL A 90 7.45 -5.47 7.78
N GLN A 91 8.40 -6.37 7.51
CA GLN A 91 9.05 -7.20 8.54
C GLN A 91 10.07 -6.40 9.38
N ALA A 92 10.32 -5.12 9.05
CA ALA A 92 11.41 -4.32 9.60
C ALA A 92 12.79 -4.99 9.48
N LYS A 93 12.99 -5.81 8.45
CA LYS A 93 14.31 -6.35 8.08
C LYS A 93 15.17 -5.31 7.38
N ILE A 94 14.53 -4.33 6.73
CA ILE A 94 15.16 -3.18 6.10
C ILE A 94 14.47 -1.90 6.58
N SER A 95 15.27 -0.84 6.72
CA SER A 95 14.79 0.52 7.01
C SER A 95 14.33 1.23 5.74
N PHE A 96 13.83 2.46 5.89
CA PHE A 96 13.50 3.30 4.74
C PHE A 96 14.74 3.64 3.91
N ASP A 97 15.86 3.92 4.59
CA ASP A 97 17.12 4.27 3.92
C ASP A 97 17.71 3.06 3.19
N ASP A 98 17.60 1.86 3.78
CA ASP A 98 17.97 0.61 3.10
C ASP A 98 17.09 0.39 1.87
N ALA A 99 15.76 0.59 1.97
CA ALA A 99 14.86 0.46 0.84
C ALA A 99 15.20 1.47 -0.28
N LEU A 100 15.53 2.71 0.07
CA LEU A 100 15.97 3.73 -0.87
C LEU A 100 17.29 3.34 -1.56
N GLN A 101 18.27 2.84 -0.81
CA GLN A 101 19.53 2.35 -1.36
C GLN A 101 19.31 1.16 -2.30
N ILE A 102 18.44 0.22 -1.93
CA ILE A 102 18.12 -0.95 -2.75
C ILE A 102 17.53 -0.53 -4.10
N VAL A 103 16.56 0.39 -4.13
CA VAL A 103 15.96 0.83 -5.41
C VAL A 103 16.91 1.67 -6.28
N GLN A 104 17.98 2.21 -5.69
CA GLN A 104 19.04 2.94 -6.40
C GLN A 104 20.09 1.99 -7.00
N GLU A 105 20.43 0.92 -6.28
CA GLU A 105 21.54 0.02 -6.65
C GLU A 105 21.10 -1.26 -7.36
N GLN A 106 19.86 -1.69 -7.15
CA GLN A 106 19.34 -2.96 -7.65
C GLN A 106 18.19 -2.74 -8.64
N LYS A 107 18.07 -3.68 -9.58
CA LYS A 107 16.92 -3.72 -10.47
C LYS A 107 15.72 -4.30 -9.72
N ILE A 108 14.66 -3.51 -9.57
CA ILE A 108 13.40 -3.99 -9.01
C ILE A 108 12.55 -4.60 -10.12
N VAL A 109 12.12 -5.84 -9.91
CA VAL A 109 11.32 -6.63 -10.85
C VAL A 109 9.99 -7.06 -10.23
N TYR A 110 9.03 -7.46 -11.06
CA TYR A 110 7.80 -8.09 -10.61
C TYR A 110 8.06 -9.46 -9.97
N ALA A 111 7.05 -9.98 -9.27
CA ALA A 111 7.04 -11.40 -8.91
C ALA A 111 6.73 -12.26 -10.15
N PRO A 112 7.08 -13.56 -10.16
CA PRO A 112 6.82 -14.45 -11.30
C PRO A 112 5.34 -14.52 -11.74
N ASP A 113 4.42 -14.30 -10.81
CA ASP A 113 2.99 -14.53 -10.97
C ASP A 113 2.12 -13.26 -10.88
N ALA A 114 2.73 -12.09 -10.64
CA ALA A 114 1.96 -10.86 -10.44
C ALA A 114 2.74 -9.58 -10.76
N THR A 115 2.07 -8.65 -11.44
CA THR A 115 2.56 -7.29 -11.70
C THR A 115 2.02 -6.33 -10.64
N MET A 116 2.93 -5.74 -9.87
CA MET A 116 2.61 -4.89 -8.72
C MET A 116 3.53 -3.68 -8.66
N GLN A 117 3.01 -2.57 -8.13
CA GLN A 117 3.77 -1.42 -7.66
C GLN A 117 3.70 -1.35 -6.12
N ALA A 118 4.64 -0.66 -5.49
CA ALA A 118 4.66 -0.50 -4.04
C ALA A 118 4.58 0.98 -3.63
N MET A 119 3.99 1.20 -2.45
CA MET A 119 4.25 2.38 -1.65
C MET A 119 4.73 1.94 -0.28
N LEU A 120 5.92 2.39 0.08
CA LEU A 120 6.55 2.22 1.39
C LEU A 120 6.54 3.56 2.11
N SER A 121 6.26 3.57 3.41
CA SER A 121 6.38 4.77 4.23
C SER A 121 6.85 4.47 5.63
N ASP A 122 7.55 5.41 6.27
CA ASP A 122 7.99 5.26 7.67
C ASP A 122 7.16 6.14 8.64
N GLN A 123 7.49 6.06 9.93
CA GLN A 123 6.83 6.83 10.99
C GLN A 123 6.94 8.36 10.81
N GLN A 124 7.90 8.84 10.02
CA GLN A 124 8.10 10.27 9.74
C GLN A 124 7.27 10.72 8.53
N GLY A 125 6.55 9.79 7.88
CA GLY A 125 5.79 10.04 6.67
C GLY A 125 6.66 10.14 5.43
N ARG A 126 7.96 9.82 5.48
CA ARG A 126 8.75 9.64 4.25
C ARG A 126 8.08 8.56 3.43
N THR A 127 7.99 8.74 2.12
CA THR A 127 7.28 7.80 1.26
C THR A 127 8.12 7.49 0.05
N LEU A 128 8.21 6.21 -0.30
CA LEU A 128 8.89 5.72 -1.48
C LEU A 128 7.87 4.96 -2.33
N ILE A 129 7.66 5.44 -3.56
CA ILE A 129 6.80 4.81 -4.55
C ILE A 129 7.71 4.11 -5.54
N VAL A 130 7.46 2.83 -5.81
CA VAL A 130 8.33 1.99 -6.62
C VAL A 130 7.48 1.24 -7.64
N GLU A 131 7.85 1.36 -8.91
CA GLU A 131 7.20 0.66 -10.01
C GLU A 131 8.27 -0.07 -10.86
N PRO A 132 8.29 -1.41 -10.82
CA PRO A 132 9.24 -2.20 -11.60
C PRO A 132 9.21 -1.85 -13.09
N GLY A 133 10.38 -1.68 -13.69
CA GLY A 133 10.53 -1.30 -15.10
C GLY A 133 10.31 0.19 -15.41
N ILE A 134 9.78 0.98 -14.47
CA ILE A 134 9.60 2.43 -14.63
C ILE A 134 10.57 3.22 -13.74
N GLY A 135 10.65 2.89 -12.45
CA GLY A 135 11.54 3.56 -11.52
C GLY A 135 10.92 3.77 -10.14
N TRP A 136 11.39 4.80 -9.44
CA TRP A 136 10.93 5.13 -8.10
C TRP A 136 10.85 6.65 -7.89
N ARG A 137 10.10 7.06 -6.86
CA ARG A 137 9.97 8.46 -6.45
C ARG A 137 9.74 8.58 -4.95
N GLU A 138 10.46 9.50 -4.32
CA GLU A 138 10.18 9.92 -2.96
C GLU A 138 9.01 10.92 -2.91
N GLY A 139 8.15 10.79 -1.90
CA GLY A 139 7.03 11.68 -1.65
C GLY A 139 7.28 12.62 -0.47
N ASP A 140 7.17 13.93 -0.71
CA ASP A 140 7.45 14.99 0.26
C ASP A 140 6.28 16.01 0.44
N GLY A 141 5.28 15.97 -0.43
CA GLY A 141 4.10 16.84 -0.37
C GLY A 141 3.17 16.56 0.82
N ARG A 142 2.07 17.32 0.95
CA ARG A 142 1.08 17.15 2.04
C ARG A 142 0.53 15.72 2.13
N TYR A 143 0.38 15.05 1.00
CA TYR A 143 0.07 13.64 0.94
C TYR A 143 0.76 12.97 -0.24
N SER A 144 0.88 11.65 -0.16
CA SER A 144 1.24 10.78 -1.28
C SER A 144 0.08 9.82 -1.52
N LEU A 145 -0.24 9.53 -2.78
CA LEU A 145 -1.40 8.73 -3.17
C LEU A 145 -1.05 7.84 -4.37
N ILE A 146 -1.44 6.56 -4.32
CA ILE A 146 -1.48 5.65 -5.47
C ILE A 146 -2.77 4.83 -5.48
N THR A 147 -3.16 4.41 -6.68
CA THR A 147 -4.20 3.40 -6.91
C THR A 147 -3.63 2.28 -7.80
N ASN A 148 -4.26 1.95 -8.93
CA ASN A 148 -3.87 0.83 -9.78
C ASN A 148 -3.30 1.21 -11.15
N TYR A 149 -3.12 2.50 -11.38
CA TYR A 149 -2.42 3.01 -12.55
C TYR A 149 -1.08 3.63 -12.12
N SER A 150 -0.19 3.80 -13.10
CA SER A 150 1.12 4.40 -12.86
C SER A 150 0.99 5.89 -12.62
N ILE A 151 1.61 6.38 -11.55
CA ILE A 151 1.81 7.82 -11.32
C ILE A 151 3.20 8.30 -11.76
N LEU A 152 4.10 7.37 -12.09
CA LEU A 152 5.46 7.64 -12.52
C LEU A 152 5.54 7.77 -14.04
N ALA A 153 4.74 6.99 -14.76
CA ALA A 153 4.58 7.03 -16.21
C ALA A 153 3.10 6.79 -16.59
N PRO A 154 2.19 7.77 -16.37
CA PRO A 154 0.74 7.58 -16.56
C PRO A 154 0.35 7.02 -17.93
N GLU A 155 1.03 7.45 -18.99
CA GLU A 155 0.84 6.97 -20.36
C GLU A 155 1.03 5.46 -20.52
N SER A 156 1.87 4.82 -19.68
CA SER A 156 2.10 3.37 -19.72
C SER A 156 0.87 2.56 -19.30
N THR A 157 -0.01 3.15 -18.49
CA THR A 157 -1.21 2.48 -17.95
C THR A 157 -2.52 3.06 -18.49
N MET A 158 -2.47 4.23 -19.15
CA MET A 158 -3.64 4.90 -19.74
C MET A 158 -4.52 3.99 -20.61
N PRO A 159 -3.99 3.11 -21.48
CA PRO A 159 -4.82 2.21 -22.29
C PRO A 159 -5.59 1.13 -21.49
N PHE A 160 -5.23 0.91 -20.23
CA PHE A 160 -5.75 -0.16 -19.37
C PHE A 160 -6.64 0.35 -18.24
N LEU A 161 -6.95 1.65 -18.23
CA LEU A 161 -7.85 2.24 -17.25
C LEU A 161 -9.23 1.58 -17.32
N VAL A 162 -9.75 1.20 -16.15
CA VAL A 162 -11.11 0.65 -16.04
C VAL A 162 -12.10 1.81 -16.21
N PRO A 163 -13.05 1.75 -17.17
CA PRO A 163 -14.03 2.81 -17.35
C PRO A 163 -14.81 3.08 -16.05
N GLY A 164 -14.82 4.34 -15.63
CA GLY A 164 -15.49 4.78 -14.41
C GLY A 164 -14.69 4.59 -13.12
N ASP A 165 -13.46 4.05 -13.17
CA ASP A 165 -12.55 4.06 -12.02
C ASP A 165 -11.92 5.46 -11.85
N ASP A 166 -12.46 6.23 -10.92
CA ASP A 166 -12.03 7.60 -10.58
C ASP A 166 -11.52 7.69 -9.14
N ARG A 167 -11.14 6.55 -8.53
CA ARG A 167 -10.76 6.47 -7.11
C ARG A 167 -9.58 7.37 -6.77
N TYR A 168 -8.61 7.50 -7.67
CA TYR A 168 -7.46 8.37 -7.43
C TYR A 168 -7.89 9.83 -7.40
N GLU A 169 -8.63 10.27 -8.42
CA GLU A 169 -9.09 11.65 -8.58
C GLU A 169 -9.98 12.05 -7.40
N ARG A 170 -10.92 11.20 -7.01
CA ARG A 170 -11.80 11.43 -5.87
C ARG A 170 -11.03 11.42 -4.54
N THR A 171 -10.08 10.51 -4.36
CA THR A 171 -9.23 10.50 -3.16
C THR A 171 -8.40 11.79 -3.08
N ALA A 172 -7.76 12.19 -4.19
CA ALA A 172 -6.99 13.42 -4.25
C ALA A 172 -7.87 14.65 -3.97
N GLN A 173 -9.07 14.73 -4.55
CA GLN A 173 -10.02 15.82 -4.29
C GLN A 173 -10.37 15.89 -2.80
N LEU A 174 -10.71 14.77 -2.16
CA LEU A 174 -11.03 14.73 -0.74
C LEU A 174 -9.84 15.13 0.12
N LEU A 175 -8.66 14.54 -0.11
CA LEU A 175 -7.43 14.85 0.66
C LEU A 175 -7.04 16.33 0.56
N ASN A 176 -7.28 16.98 -0.59
CA ASN A 176 -7.01 18.41 -0.76
C ASN A 176 -7.92 19.33 0.06
N THR A 177 -9.07 18.84 0.54
CA THR A 177 -9.97 19.65 1.40
C THR A 177 -9.47 19.76 2.85
N TYR A 178 -8.58 18.87 3.28
CA TYR A 178 -8.11 18.81 4.65
C TYR A 178 -6.91 19.73 4.90
N GLY A 179 -6.83 20.22 6.14
CA GLY A 179 -5.71 20.99 6.68
C GLY A 179 -4.71 20.11 7.43
N LYS A 180 -3.96 20.69 8.38
CA LYS A 180 -3.00 19.92 9.21
C LYS A 180 -3.69 18.96 10.19
N GLN A 181 -4.90 19.28 10.62
CA GLN A 181 -5.71 18.47 11.53
C GLN A 181 -6.47 17.38 10.77
N PHE A 182 -5.75 16.42 10.22
CA PHE A 182 -6.32 15.23 9.59
C PHE A 182 -6.30 14.07 10.58
N THR A 183 -7.43 13.41 10.78
CA THR A 183 -7.61 12.39 11.83
C THR A 183 -7.84 10.99 11.25
N VAL A 184 -7.81 9.98 12.12
CA VAL A 184 -8.17 8.59 11.75
C VAL A 184 -9.60 8.52 11.20
N SER A 185 -10.53 9.31 11.75
CA SER A 185 -11.92 9.38 11.28
C SER A 185 -12.02 9.99 9.88
N ASP A 186 -11.23 11.03 9.59
CA ASP A 186 -11.16 11.63 8.26
C ASP A 186 -10.60 10.64 7.24
N ALA A 187 -9.55 9.92 7.61
CA ALA A 187 -8.97 8.87 6.78
C ALA A 187 -9.98 7.77 6.44
N PHE A 188 -10.76 7.29 7.42
CA PHE A 188 -11.83 6.33 7.14
C PHE A 188 -12.94 6.92 6.27
N SER A 189 -13.28 8.20 6.45
CA SER A 189 -14.28 8.88 5.61
C SER A 189 -13.84 8.90 4.15
N VAL A 190 -12.55 9.20 3.89
CA VAL A 190 -11.95 9.13 2.56
C VAL A 190 -12.00 7.71 2.01
N LEU A 191 -11.54 6.72 2.78
CA LEU A 191 -11.53 5.31 2.38
C LEU A 191 -12.93 4.76 2.10
N GLN A 192 -13.93 5.15 2.90
CA GLN A 192 -15.33 4.76 2.73
C GLN A 192 -15.91 5.37 1.45
N ALA A 193 -15.56 6.61 1.12
CA ALA A 193 -16.03 7.27 -0.08
C ALA A 193 -15.55 6.56 -1.35
N VAL A 194 -14.31 6.06 -1.36
CA VAL A 194 -13.69 5.41 -2.53
C VAL A 194 -13.65 3.88 -2.45
N ARG A 195 -14.43 3.29 -1.55
CA ARG A 195 -14.55 1.83 -1.42
C ARG A 195 -15.15 1.22 -2.68
N GLN A 196 -14.82 -0.05 -2.92
CA GLN A 196 -15.40 -0.83 -4.00
C GLN A 196 -16.40 -1.88 -3.48
N GLU A 197 -17.34 -2.24 -4.34
CA GLU A 197 -18.32 -3.30 -4.14
C GLU A 197 -18.22 -4.33 -5.29
N GLY A 198 -18.94 -5.45 -5.19
CA GLY A 198 -18.91 -6.52 -6.21
C GLY A 198 -17.72 -7.48 -6.07
N ILE A 199 -17.23 -7.99 -7.20
CA ILE A 199 -16.17 -9.03 -7.24
C ILE A 199 -14.89 -8.50 -6.57
N TRP A 200 -14.47 -7.30 -6.97
CA TRP A 200 -13.33 -6.58 -6.39
C TRP A 200 -13.76 -5.66 -5.24
N ALA A 201 -14.64 -6.12 -4.35
CA ALA A 201 -15.04 -5.32 -3.19
C ALA A 201 -13.86 -5.04 -2.24
N THR A 202 -13.92 -3.91 -1.53
CA THR A 202 -12.98 -3.61 -0.44
C THR A 202 -13.19 -4.59 0.72
N ARG A 203 -12.22 -5.48 0.93
CA ARG A 203 -12.29 -6.54 1.94
C ARG A 203 -11.69 -6.12 3.27
N VAL A 204 -10.67 -5.29 3.23
CA VAL A 204 -10.08 -4.68 4.42
C VAL A 204 -9.80 -3.23 4.11
N SER A 205 -10.13 -2.34 5.04
CA SER A 205 -9.54 -1.00 5.07
C SER A 205 -8.78 -0.85 6.37
N PHE A 206 -7.55 -0.32 6.32
CA PHE A 206 -6.82 0.02 7.53
C PHE A 206 -6.33 1.47 7.49
N VAL A 207 -6.26 2.05 8.67
CA VAL A 207 -5.67 3.36 8.94
C VAL A 207 -4.63 3.21 10.04
N TYR A 208 -3.39 3.60 9.77
CA TYR A 208 -2.35 3.70 10.79
C TYR A 208 -2.15 5.16 11.20
N SER A 209 -2.11 5.40 12.51
CA SER A 209 -1.71 6.68 13.12
C SER A 209 -0.34 6.50 13.75
N ALA A 210 0.64 7.29 13.32
CA ALA A 210 1.97 7.29 13.91
C ALA A 210 1.94 7.83 15.35
N LYS A 211 1.16 8.90 15.59
CA LYS A 211 1.01 9.52 16.91
C LYS A 211 0.39 8.59 17.95
N GLU A 212 -0.63 7.84 17.55
CA GLU A 212 -1.31 6.89 18.44
C GLU A 212 -0.66 5.51 18.46
N HIS A 213 0.32 5.28 17.59
CA HIS A 213 1.05 4.03 17.48
C HIS A 213 0.10 2.81 17.35
N ALA A 214 -0.94 2.99 16.54
CA ALA A 214 -2.05 2.05 16.44
C ALA A 214 -2.58 1.93 15.00
N VAL A 215 -3.01 0.72 14.66
CA VAL A 215 -3.73 0.42 13.43
C VAL A 215 -5.21 0.27 13.74
N TYR A 216 -6.02 1.02 13.04
CA TYR A 216 -7.46 0.87 12.98
C TYR A 216 -7.83 0.12 11.71
N TYR A 217 -8.81 -0.76 11.76
CA TYR A 217 -9.20 -1.51 10.57
C TYR A 217 -10.67 -1.92 10.58
N VAL A 218 -11.20 -2.12 9.37
CA VAL A 218 -12.55 -2.58 9.09
C VAL A 218 -12.49 -3.73 8.09
N GLU A 219 -13.46 -4.63 8.15
CA GLU A 219 -13.57 -5.77 7.24
C GLU A 219 -14.87 -5.68 6.44
N ASN A 220 -14.82 -6.05 5.15
CA ASN A 220 -15.95 -6.19 4.24
C ASN A 220 -16.87 -4.95 4.18
N ASN A 221 -16.30 -3.76 4.01
CA ASN A 221 -17.03 -2.50 3.94
C ASN A 221 -17.89 -2.14 5.18
N HIS A 222 -17.71 -2.82 6.32
CA HIS A 222 -18.45 -2.50 7.54
C HIS A 222 -17.77 -1.35 8.32
N PHE A 223 -17.80 -0.13 7.75
CA PHE A 223 -17.19 1.07 8.36
C PHE A 223 -17.80 1.48 9.71
N SER A 224 -18.94 0.91 10.10
CA SER A 224 -19.51 1.06 11.45
C SER A 224 -18.83 0.18 12.51
N LEU A 225 -17.97 -0.75 12.11
CA LEU A 225 -17.32 -1.75 12.98
C LEU A 225 -15.80 -1.62 12.95
N ILE A 226 -15.29 -0.43 13.32
CA ILE A 226 -13.85 -0.16 13.37
C ILE A 226 -13.24 -0.90 14.57
N LYS A 227 -12.25 -1.73 14.29
CA LYS A 227 -11.40 -2.41 15.28
C LYS A 227 -10.10 -1.63 15.43
N ARG A 228 -9.46 -1.75 16.60
CA ARG A 228 -8.17 -1.11 16.92
C ARG A 228 -7.17 -2.18 17.35
N TYR A 229 -5.95 -2.08 16.84
CA TYR A 229 -4.80 -2.83 17.28
C TYR A 229 -3.70 -1.83 17.64
N GLU A 230 -3.27 -1.84 18.89
CA GLU A 230 -2.25 -0.93 19.42
C GLU A 230 -0.94 -1.69 19.59
N PHE A 231 0.16 -1.12 19.09
CA PHE A 231 1.48 -1.71 19.29
C PHE A 231 1.98 -1.37 20.71
N SER A 232 2.03 -2.40 21.57
CA SER A 232 2.67 -2.38 22.90
C SER A 232 4.17 -2.21 22.82
#